data_AF-A0A520H848-F1
#
_entry.id   AF-A0A520H848-F1
#
_cell.length_a   1.000
_cell.length_b   1.000
_cell.length_c   1.000
_cell.angle_alpha   90.00
_cell.angle_beta   90.00
_cell.angle_gamma   90.00
#
_symmetry.space_group_name_H-M   'P 1'
#
loop_
_entity.id
_entity.type
_entity.pdbx_description
1 polymer ?
#
loop_
_entity_poly.entity_id
_entity_poly.type
_entity_poly.pdbx_seq_one_letter_code
_entity_poly.pdbx_strand_id
1 'polypeptide(L)'
;SFNSVTVDSDTSTSDTLLLLSTGAAAARGCPGITDGADPRLADFKLALADMLLDLARQVARDGEGARHEIQVTVEGAVSDTSAKRIALSIANSPLVKTAVAGEDANWGRVVMAVGKAGEPADRDLLTISFGAVRVAVKGERDPDYSEAAAAAVMKRPEVPIRVELGLGAGRWTVYTCDLTKEYVEINGDYRS
;
A
#
# COMPACT_ATOMS: atom_id res chain seq x y z
N SER A 1 3.06 7.58 4.20
CA SER A 1 2.84 8.39 2.99
C SER A 1 3.84 7.94 1.92
N PHE A 2 4.65 8.84 1.33
CA PHE A 2 5.46 8.58 0.12
C PHE A 2 6.40 7.37 0.20
N ASN A 3 7.09 7.15 1.32
CA ASN A 3 7.94 5.95 1.53
C ASN A 3 7.15 4.64 1.70
N SER A 4 5.89 4.62 1.31
CA SER A 4 4.97 3.49 1.33
C SER A 4 4.07 3.50 0.09
N VAL A 5 4.55 4.10 -0.99
CA VAL A 5 3.95 4.07 -2.32
C VAL A 5 4.94 3.41 -3.27
N THR A 6 4.43 2.64 -4.22
CA THR A 6 5.21 2.09 -5.32
C THR A 6 4.31 1.93 -6.54
N VAL A 7 4.75 2.36 -7.71
CA VAL A 7 4.03 2.11 -8.97
C VAL A 7 4.62 0.86 -9.63
N ASP A 8 5.91 0.90 -9.93
CA ASP A 8 6.63 -0.11 -10.72
C ASP A 8 7.94 -0.60 -10.08
N SER A 9 8.22 -0.16 -8.84
CA SER A 9 9.43 -0.42 -8.06
C SER A 9 10.71 0.32 -8.47
N ASP A 10 10.66 1.16 -9.52
CA ASP A 10 11.81 1.90 -9.98
C ASP A 10 11.90 3.27 -9.27
N THR A 11 12.81 3.36 -8.30
CA THR A 11 13.01 4.61 -7.54
C THR A 11 13.69 5.66 -8.42
N SER A 12 13.06 6.82 -8.56
CA SER A 12 13.59 7.92 -9.37
C SER A 12 14.90 8.47 -8.80
N THR A 13 15.77 8.98 -9.67
CA THR A 13 16.99 9.69 -9.29
C THR A 13 16.72 11.10 -8.73
N SER A 14 15.48 11.57 -8.78
CA SER A 14 15.11 12.97 -8.54
C SER A 14 14.02 13.17 -7.48
N ASP A 15 13.56 12.12 -6.81
CA ASP A 15 12.51 12.22 -5.79
C ASP A 15 12.88 13.23 -4.70
N THR A 16 12.06 14.27 -4.54
CA THR A 16 12.33 15.38 -3.61
C THR A 16 11.03 15.84 -2.95
N LEU A 17 11.05 15.98 -1.62
CA LEU A 17 9.96 16.56 -0.85
C LEU A 17 10.45 17.78 -0.08
N LEU A 18 9.83 18.94 -0.31
CA LEU A 18 10.16 20.19 0.36
C LEU A 18 8.98 20.65 1.23
N LEU A 19 9.28 21.06 2.46
CA LEU A 19 8.31 21.66 3.38
C LEU A 19 8.79 23.06 3.76
N LEU A 20 8.00 24.07 3.42
CA LEU A 20 8.32 25.47 3.68
C LEU A 20 7.33 26.08 4.67
N SER A 21 7.82 26.96 5.55
CA SER A 21 6.99 27.73 6.47
C SER A 21 7.30 29.22 6.30
N THR A 22 6.26 30.02 6.08
CA THR A 22 6.38 31.47 5.89
C THR A 22 6.44 32.25 7.21
N GLY A 23 6.09 31.62 8.33
CA GLY A 23 5.96 32.29 9.62
C GLY A 23 4.77 33.25 9.75
N ALA A 24 3.90 33.36 8.74
CA ALA A 24 2.81 34.35 8.71
C ALA A 24 1.78 34.20 9.86
N ALA A 25 1.72 33.02 10.50
CA ALA A 25 0.87 32.81 11.67
C ALA A 25 1.26 33.69 12.87
N ALA A 26 2.51 34.16 12.95
CA ALA A 26 2.96 35.10 13.98
C ALA A 26 2.15 36.40 13.98
N ALA A 27 1.73 36.90 12.81
CA ALA A 27 0.88 38.09 12.70
C ALA A 27 -0.53 37.90 13.30
N ARG A 28 -0.95 36.65 13.50
CA ARG A 28 -2.22 36.27 14.14
C ARG A 28 -2.04 35.86 15.62
N GLY A 29 -0.88 36.15 16.20
CA GLY A 29 -0.56 35.83 17.60
C GLY A 29 -0.13 34.38 17.84
N CYS A 30 0.13 33.58 16.80
CA CYS A 30 0.67 32.23 16.96
C CYS A 30 2.20 32.32 17.07
N PRO A 31 2.81 32.09 18.25
CA PRO A 31 4.26 32.15 18.38
C PRO A 31 4.93 31.06 17.53
N GLY A 32 6.14 31.34 17.06
CA GLY A 32 6.95 30.34 16.39
C GLY A 32 7.24 29.15 17.31
N ILE A 33 7.28 27.96 16.71
CA ILE A 33 7.67 26.73 17.41
C ILE A 33 9.13 26.43 17.05
N THR A 34 9.98 26.39 18.08
CA THR A 34 11.43 26.15 17.93
C THR A 34 11.86 24.78 18.42
N ASP A 35 10.96 24.02 19.06
CA ASP A 35 11.20 22.67 19.56
C ASP A 35 10.28 21.67 18.84
N GLY A 36 10.85 20.63 18.25
CA GLY A 36 10.11 19.57 17.58
C GLY A 36 9.29 18.67 18.52
N ALA A 37 9.58 18.73 19.83
CA ALA A 37 8.83 18.05 20.89
C ALA A 37 7.67 18.89 21.45
N ASP A 38 7.48 20.12 20.99
CA ASP A 38 6.42 21.00 21.48
C ASP A 38 5.04 20.35 21.29
N PRO A 39 4.22 20.20 22.35
CA PRO A 39 2.91 19.56 22.27
C PRO A 39 1.94 20.28 21.32
N ARG A 40 2.15 21.58 21.05
CA ARG A 40 1.35 22.34 20.09
C ARG A 40 1.53 21.88 18.64
N LEU A 41 2.58 21.09 18.35
CA LEU A 41 2.77 20.45 17.05
C LEU A 41 1.89 19.23 16.83
N ALA A 42 1.21 18.70 17.86
CA ALA A 42 0.45 17.46 17.74
C ALA A 42 -0.59 17.54 16.59
N ASP A 43 -1.42 18.57 16.59
CA ASP A 43 -2.46 18.76 15.56
C ASP A 43 -1.84 19.03 14.18
N PHE A 44 -0.76 19.79 14.12
CA PHE A 44 -0.04 20.04 12.87
C PHE A 44 0.55 18.76 12.29
N LYS A 45 1.17 17.91 13.12
CA LYS A 45 1.75 16.63 12.69
C LYS A 45 0.67 15.70 12.13
N LEU A 46 -0.51 15.65 12.76
CA LEU A 46 -1.64 14.86 12.28
C LEU A 46 -2.14 15.39 10.93
N ALA A 47 -2.41 16.69 10.82
CA ALA A 47 -2.89 17.30 9.58
C ALA A 47 -1.86 17.16 8.44
N LEU A 48 -0.58 17.34 8.74
CA LEU A 48 0.50 17.15 7.77
C LEU A 48 0.59 15.68 7.34
N ALA A 49 0.53 14.73 8.27
CA ALA A 49 0.58 13.30 7.95
C ALA A 49 -0.60 12.86 7.07
N ASP A 50 -1.80 13.36 7.36
CA ASP A 50 -3.01 13.08 6.59
C ASP A 50 -2.90 13.64 5.16
N MET A 51 -2.53 14.93 5.03
CA MET A 51 -2.29 15.56 3.73
C MET A 51 -1.21 14.83 2.91
N LEU A 52 -0.08 14.49 3.54
CA LEU A 52 0.99 13.76 2.85
C LEU A 52 0.56 12.34 2.46
N LEU A 53 -0.29 11.69 3.24
CA LEU A 53 -0.84 10.39 2.90
C LEU A 53 -1.79 10.50 1.71
N ASP A 54 -2.69 11.48 1.70
CA ASP A 54 -3.59 11.72 0.59
C ASP A 54 -2.82 11.97 -0.72
N LEU A 55 -1.84 12.88 -0.71
CA LEU A 55 -0.99 13.14 -1.87
C LEU A 55 -0.24 11.89 -2.34
N ALA A 56 0.28 11.08 -1.41
CA ALA A 56 0.97 9.83 -1.74
C ALA A 56 0.02 8.81 -2.40
N ARG A 57 -1.24 8.73 -1.95
CA ARG A 57 -2.25 7.87 -2.57
C ARG A 57 -2.66 8.37 -3.96
N GLN A 58 -2.72 9.68 -4.17
CA GLN A 58 -2.94 10.25 -5.50
C GLN A 58 -1.86 9.82 -6.49
N VAL A 59 -0.57 9.76 -6.08
CA VAL A 59 0.51 9.22 -6.93
C VAL A 59 0.26 7.76 -7.31
N ALA A 60 -0.21 6.92 -6.38
CA ALA A 60 -0.53 5.52 -6.70
C ALA A 60 -1.72 5.43 -7.67
N ARG A 61 -2.77 6.24 -7.47
CA ARG A 61 -3.96 6.28 -8.33
C ARG A 61 -3.65 6.76 -9.75
N ASP A 62 -2.70 7.67 -9.88
CA ASP A 62 -2.24 8.23 -11.15
C ASP A 62 -1.01 7.50 -11.71
N GLY A 63 -0.78 6.25 -11.29
CA GLY A 63 0.22 5.39 -11.91
C GLY A 63 -0.09 5.21 -13.41
N GLU A 64 0.94 5.11 -14.24
CA GLU A 64 0.78 5.04 -15.70
C GLU A 64 -0.12 3.86 -16.12
N GLY A 65 -1.24 4.16 -16.77
CA GLY A 65 -2.24 3.16 -17.18
C GLY A 65 -3.00 2.49 -16.02
N ALA A 66 -2.91 3.01 -14.79
CA ALA A 66 -3.61 2.47 -13.63
C ALA A 66 -5.13 2.66 -13.73
N ARG A 67 -5.88 1.67 -13.25
CA ARG A 67 -7.35 1.73 -13.11
C ARG A 67 -7.81 1.49 -11.68
N HIS A 68 -6.97 0.85 -10.86
CA HIS A 68 -7.29 0.49 -9.48
C HIS A 68 -6.16 0.94 -8.55
N GLU A 69 -6.50 1.57 -7.43
CA GLU A 69 -5.60 1.72 -6.28
C GLU A 69 -5.62 0.44 -5.46
N ILE A 70 -4.46 -0.13 -5.16
CA ILE A 70 -4.30 -1.31 -4.31
C ILE A 70 -3.73 -0.86 -2.96
N GLN A 71 -4.41 -1.24 -1.87
CA GLN A 71 -3.99 -0.95 -0.50
C GLN A 71 -3.55 -2.25 0.17
N VAL A 72 -2.24 -2.47 0.29
CA VAL A 72 -1.68 -3.69 0.89
C VAL A 72 -1.37 -3.44 2.35
N THR A 73 -2.16 -4.00 3.25
CA THR A 73 -1.92 -3.97 4.70
C THR A 73 -1.41 -5.33 5.18
N VAL A 74 -0.23 -5.34 5.78
CA VAL A 74 0.34 -6.51 6.45
C VAL A 74 0.32 -6.28 7.96
N GLU A 75 -0.19 -7.26 8.69
CA GLU A 75 -0.37 -7.24 10.14
C GLU A 75 0.15 -8.54 10.78
N GLY A 76 0.48 -8.46 12.06
CA GLY A 76 0.94 -9.62 12.81
C GLY A 76 2.36 -10.05 12.44
N ALA A 77 3.19 -9.19 11.85
CA ALA A 77 4.58 -9.49 11.56
C ALA A 77 5.46 -9.42 12.83
N VAL A 78 6.71 -9.89 12.75
CA VAL A 78 7.67 -9.80 13.87
C VAL A 78 8.12 -8.35 14.17
N SER A 79 7.96 -7.44 13.21
CA SER A 79 8.22 -5.99 13.36
C SER A 79 7.56 -5.19 12.23
N ASP A 80 7.45 -3.88 12.39
CA ASP A 80 6.96 -2.98 11.34
C ASP A 80 7.84 -3.02 10.08
N THR A 81 9.16 -3.15 10.25
CA THR A 81 10.10 -3.33 9.14
C THR A 81 9.83 -4.61 8.36
N SER A 82 9.55 -5.70 9.07
CA SER A 82 9.18 -6.99 8.46
C SER A 82 7.85 -6.87 7.71
N ALA A 83 6.82 -6.28 8.34
CA ALA A 83 5.53 -6.02 7.71
C ALA A 83 5.67 -5.16 6.45
N LYS A 84 6.50 -4.10 6.50
CA LYS A 84 6.76 -3.21 5.36
C LYS A 84 7.39 -3.96 4.18
N ARG A 85 8.38 -4.81 4.44
CA ARG A 85 9.05 -5.60 3.40
C ARG A 85 8.08 -6.59 2.72
N ILE A 86 7.24 -7.26 3.50
CA ILE A 86 6.20 -8.15 2.96
C ILE A 86 5.18 -7.35 2.15
N ALA A 87 4.72 -6.20 2.66
CA ALA A 87 3.77 -5.34 1.96
C ALA A 87 4.33 -4.84 0.62
N LEU A 88 5.60 -4.41 0.58
CA LEU A 88 6.30 -4.04 -0.65
C LEU A 88 6.46 -5.22 -1.62
N SER A 89 6.76 -6.43 -1.11
CA SER A 89 6.88 -7.63 -1.95
C SER A 89 5.56 -7.96 -2.68
N ILE A 90 4.43 -7.81 -1.98
CA ILE A 90 3.08 -7.96 -2.55
C ILE A 90 2.80 -6.84 -3.55
N ALA A 91 3.00 -5.58 -3.14
CA ALA A 91 2.71 -4.40 -3.95
C ALA A 91 3.52 -4.37 -5.25
N ASN A 92 4.79 -4.78 -5.22
CA ASN A 92 5.67 -4.83 -6.39
C ASN A 92 5.49 -6.11 -7.24
N SER A 93 4.60 -7.02 -6.87
CA SER A 93 4.45 -8.28 -7.60
C SER A 93 3.66 -8.08 -8.91
N PRO A 94 4.27 -8.29 -10.10
CA PRO A 94 3.54 -8.15 -11.36
C PRO A 94 2.34 -9.10 -11.45
N LEU A 95 2.46 -10.29 -10.84
CA LEU A 95 1.35 -11.24 -10.78
C LEU A 95 0.19 -10.74 -9.91
N VAL A 96 0.45 -10.08 -8.78
CA VAL A 96 -0.62 -9.50 -7.96
C VAL A 96 -1.26 -8.33 -8.72
N LYS A 97 -0.44 -7.41 -9.24
CA LYS A 97 -0.90 -6.23 -9.99
C LYS A 97 -1.72 -6.60 -11.24
N THR A 98 -1.33 -7.64 -11.97
CA THR A 98 -2.09 -8.13 -13.14
C THR A 98 -3.36 -8.89 -12.74
N ALA A 99 -3.39 -9.56 -11.58
CA ALA A 99 -4.61 -10.17 -11.07
C ALA A 99 -5.67 -9.10 -10.74
N VAL A 100 -5.24 -7.99 -10.11
CA VAL A 100 -6.13 -6.84 -9.88
C VAL A 100 -6.57 -6.21 -11.19
N ALA A 101 -5.67 -6.03 -12.17
CA ALA A 101 -6.06 -5.54 -13.50
C ALA A 101 -7.08 -6.47 -14.20
N GLY A 102 -6.97 -7.78 -13.98
CA GLY A 102 -7.91 -8.78 -14.49
C GLY A 102 -9.20 -8.90 -13.66
N GLU A 103 -9.37 -8.08 -12.61
CA GLU A 103 -10.46 -8.17 -11.64
C GLU A 103 -10.57 -9.58 -10.99
N ASP A 104 -9.43 -10.29 -10.89
CA ASP A 104 -9.32 -11.68 -10.42
C ASP A 104 -8.85 -11.73 -8.95
N ALA A 105 -9.66 -12.33 -8.08
CA ALA A 105 -9.40 -12.49 -6.64
C ALA A 105 -8.38 -13.61 -6.35
N ASN A 106 -7.21 -13.53 -6.97
CA ASN A 106 -6.20 -14.58 -6.94
C ASN A 106 -5.30 -14.50 -5.70
N TRP A 107 -5.80 -15.01 -4.57
CA TRP A 107 -5.05 -14.99 -3.30
C TRP A 107 -3.79 -15.87 -3.32
N GLY A 108 -3.72 -16.89 -4.18
CA GLY A 108 -2.51 -17.71 -4.36
C GLY A 108 -1.30 -16.88 -4.80
N ARG A 109 -1.50 -15.86 -5.64
CA ARG A 109 -0.46 -14.89 -6.03
C ARG A 109 -0.02 -14.00 -4.87
N VAL A 110 -0.91 -13.71 -3.93
CA VAL A 110 -0.58 -12.98 -2.69
C VAL A 110 0.28 -13.85 -1.77
N VAL A 111 -0.08 -15.14 -1.57
CA VAL A 111 0.73 -16.11 -0.80
C VAL A 111 2.13 -16.22 -1.38
N MET A 112 2.25 -16.37 -2.70
CA MET A 112 3.55 -16.39 -3.39
C MET A 112 4.35 -15.13 -3.11
N ALA A 113 3.71 -13.95 -3.16
CA ALA A 113 4.39 -12.68 -2.90
C ALA A 113 4.81 -12.50 -1.43
N VAL A 114 4.05 -13.05 -0.47
CA VAL A 114 4.47 -13.13 0.93
C VAL A 114 5.71 -14.02 1.04
N GLY A 115 5.68 -15.22 0.45
CA GLY A 115 6.78 -16.19 0.53
C GLY A 115 8.10 -15.69 -0.08
N LYS A 116 8.05 -14.92 -1.18
CA LYS A 116 9.27 -14.36 -1.81
C LYS A 116 9.86 -13.16 -1.07
N ALA A 117 9.20 -12.64 -0.04
CA ALA A 117 9.62 -11.41 0.66
C ALA A 117 10.92 -11.57 1.47
N GLY A 118 11.33 -12.81 1.76
CA GLY A 118 12.53 -13.08 2.57
C GLY A 118 12.36 -12.76 4.06
N GLU A 119 11.11 -12.62 4.52
CA GLU A 119 10.76 -12.30 5.91
C GLU A 119 10.08 -13.50 6.59
N PRO A 120 10.10 -13.60 7.93
CA PRO A 120 9.39 -14.66 8.65
C PRO A 120 7.90 -14.67 8.30
N ALA A 121 7.44 -15.83 7.82
CA ALA A 121 6.03 -16.11 7.54
C ALA A 121 5.77 -17.59 7.81
N ASP A 122 4.70 -17.88 8.52
CA ASP A 122 4.18 -19.24 8.67
C ASP A 122 2.93 -19.38 7.81
N ARG A 123 2.97 -20.30 6.86
CA ARG A 123 1.84 -20.57 5.96
C ARG A 123 0.59 -20.93 6.75
N ASP A 124 0.72 -21.72 7.81
CA ASP A 124 -0.42 -22.32 8.51
C ASP A 124 -1.11 -21.33 9.47
N LEU A 125 -0.53 -20.14 9.66
CA LEU A 125 -1.12 -19.01 10.41
C LEU A 125 -1.71 -17.93 9.50
N LEU A 126 -1.38 -17.98 8.20
CA LEU A 126 -1.67 -16.93 7.25
C LEU A 126 -3.18 -16.75 7.04
N THR A 127 -3.64 -15.50 7.12
CA THR A 127 -4.99 -15.10 6.72
C THR A 127 -4.92 -14.00 5.67
N ILE A 128 -5.71 -14.12 4.61
CA ILE A 128 -5.76 -13.14 3.52
C ILE A 128 -7.21 -12.70 3.32
N SER A 129 -7.41 -11.39 3.15
CA SER A 129 -8.71 -10.80 2.82
C SER A 129 -8.60 -9.80 1.68
N PHE A 130 -9.63 -9.76 0.82
CA PHE A 130 -9.86 -8.68 -0.14
C PHE A 130 -11.03 -7.83 0.37
N GLY A 131 -10.77 -6.59 0.74
CA GLY A 131 -11.74 -5.77 1.48
C GLY A 131 -12.19 -6.48 2.75
N ALA A 132 -13.51 -6.67 2.89
CA ALA A 132 -14.10 -7.42 4.00
C ALA A 132 -14.23 -8.94 3.75
N VAL A 133 -13.86 -9.43 2.56
CA VAL A 133 -14.01 -10.84 2.19
C VAL A 133 -12.73 -11.59 2.53
N ARG A 134 -12.79 -12.45 3.55
CA ARG A 134 -11.68 -13.37 3.87
C ARG A 134 -11.67 -14.50 2.85
N VAL A 135 -10.52 -14.71 2.21
CA VAL A 135 -10.35 -15.66 1.10
C VAL A 135 -9.47 -16.84 1.48
N ALA A 136 -8.57 -16.63 2.43
CA ALA A 136 -7.75 -17.69 3.02
C ALA A 136 -7.66 -17.50 4.53
N VAL A 137 -7.65 -18.62 5.27
CA VAL A 137 -7.49 -18.68 6.72
C VAL A 137 -6.67 -19.91 7.07
N LYS A 138 -5.70 -19.75 7.98
CA LYS A 138 -4.75 -20.82 8.35
C LYS A 138 -4.03 -21.44 7.14
N GLY A 139 -3.68 -20.63 6.15
CA GLY A 139 -2.97 -21.08 4.94
C GLY A 139 -3.82 -21.81 3.91
N GLU A 140 -5.10 -22.03 4.18
CA GLU A 140 -6.03 -22.73 3.28
C GLU A 140 -7.16 -21.79 2.81
N ARG A 141 -7.88 -22.19 1.76
CA ARG A 141 -9.08 -21.49 1.29
C ARG A 141 -10.09 -21.40 2.44
N ASP A 142 -10.64 -20.21 2.69
CA ASP A 142 -11.69 -20.05 3.69
C ASP A 142 -12.91 -20.89 3.31
N PRO A 143 -13.45 -21.76 4.19
CA PRO A 143 -14.68 -22.50 3.93
C PRO A 143 -15.87 -21.61 3.57
N ASP A 144 -15.92 -20.39 4.11
CA ASP A 144 -16.97 -19.41 3.88
C ASP A 144 -16.67 -18.48 2.69
N TYR A 145 -15.59 -18.75 1.95
CA TYR A 145 -15.18 -17.94 0.79
C TYR A 145 -16.24 -17.93 -0.31
N SER A 146 -16.67 -16.71 -0.66
CA SER A 146 -17.50 -16.44 -1.84
C SER A 146 -16.69 -15.77 -2.94
N GLU A 147 -16.51 -16.49 -4.05
CA GLU A 147 -15.82 -15.98 -5.24
C GLU A 147 -16.53 -14.76 -5.84
N ALA A 148 -17.86 -14.78 -5.88
CA ALA A 148 -18.64 -13.64 -6.34
C ALA A 148 -18.43 -12.40 -5.46
N ALA A 149 -18.35 -12.57 -4.14
CA ALA A 149 -18.11 -11.45 -3.22
C ALA A 149 -16.69 -10.88 -3.39
N ALA A 150 -15.68 -11.73 -3.53
CA ALA A 150 -14.31 -11.28 -3.74
C ALA A 150 -14.14 -10.61 -5.11
N ALA A 151 -14.70 -11.17 -6.18
CA ALA A 151 -14.69 -10.53 -7.51
C ALA A 151 -15.36 -9.14 -7.48
N ALA A 152 -16.42 -8.96 -6.70
CA ALA A 152 -17.06 -7.64 -6.52
C ALA A 152 -16.16 -6.63 -5.79
N VAL A 153 -15.20 -7.08 -4.97
CA VAL A 153 -14.17 -6.21 -4.39
C VAL A 153 -13.14 -5.81 -5.45
N MET A 154 -12.71 -6.74 -6.29
CA MET A 154 -11.68 -6.50 -7.30
C MET A 154 -12.08 -5.46 -8.36
N LYS A 155 -13.39 -5.24 -8.55
CA LYS A 155 -13.96 -4.26 -9.48
C LYS A 155 -14.03 -2.82 -8.96
N ARG A 156 -13.64 -2.61 -7.69
CA ARG A 156 -13.75 -1.31 -7.05
C ARG A 156 -12.54 -0.45 -7.40
N PRO A 157 -12.68 0.88 -7.53
CA PRO A 157 -11.53 1.77 -7.74
C PRO A 157 -10.44 1.61 -6.67
N GLU A 158 -10.82 1.24 -5.45
CA GLU A 158 -9.89 0.88 -4.36
C GLU A 158 -10.05 -0.61 -4.01
N VAL A 159 -8.93 -1.33 -4.05
CA VAL A 159 -8.85 -2.77 -3.76
C VAL A 159 -7.98 -3.00 -2.52
N PRO A 160 -8.58 -3.15 -1.33
CA PRO A 160 -7.82 -3.46 -0.12
C PRO A 160 -7.40 -4.93 -0.12
N ILE A 161 -6.13 -5.20 0.18
CA ILE A 161 -5.56 -6.52 0.41
C ILE A 161 -5.00 -6.52 1.84
N ARG A 162 -5.59 -7.33 2.72
CA ARG A 162 -5.11 -7.49 4.10
C ARG A 162 -4.49 -8.87 4.28
N VAL A 163 -3.29 -8.90 4.85
CA VAL A 163 -2.54 -10.12 5.18
C VAL A 163 -2.22 -10.13 6.67
N GLU A 164 -2.64 -11.16 7.38
CA GLU A 164 -2.35 -11.35 8.80
C GLU A 164 -1.42 -12.56 8.97
N LEU A 165 -0.27 -12.35 9.61
CA LEU A 165 0.79 -13.36 9.75
C LEU A 165 0.76 -14.11 11.09
N GLY A 166 0.21 -13.49 12.14
CA GLY A 166 0.09 -14.13 13.47
C GLY A 166 1.41 -14.37 14.22
N LEU A 167 2.50 -13.70 13.84
CA LEU A 167 3.85 -13.87 14.40
C LEU A 167 4.25 -12.79 15.44
N GLY A 168 3.52 -11.68 15.51
CA GLY A 168 3.86 -10.56 16.40
C GLY A 168 2.88 -9.40 16.30
N ALA A 169 3.36 -8.18 16.56
CA ALA A 169 2.55 -6.96 16.54
C ALA A 169 2.87 -6.01 15.36
N GLY A 170 3.85 -6.38 14.52
CA GLY A 170 4.30 -5.55 13.42
C GLY A 170 3.21 -5.31 12.39
N ARG A 171 3.07 -4.06 11.93
CA ARG A 171 2.05 -3.64 10.98
C ARG A 171 2.58 -2.60 10.01
N TRP A 172 2.23 -2.73 8.73
CA TRP A 172 2.51 -1.71 7.73
C TRP A 172 1.50 -1.72 6.59
N THR A 173 1.27 -0.57 5.97
CA THR A 173 0.46 -0.45 4.75
C THR A 173 1.26 0.18 3.63
N VAL A 174 1.16 -0.39 2.42
CA VAL A 174 1.74 0.11 1.18
C VAL A 174 0.64 0.33 0.15
N TYR A 175 0.76 1.40 -0.63
CA TYR A 175 -0.16 1.77 -1.69
C TYR A 175 0.51 1.54 -3.04
N THR A 176 -0.22 0.94 -3.97
CA THR A 176 0.23 0.72 -5.36
C THR A 176 -0.97 0.78 -6.30
N CYS A 177 -0.77 0.43 -7.57
CA CYS A 177 -1.80 0.31 -8.59
C CYS A 177 -1.79 -1.07 -9.25
N ASP A 178 -2.77 -1.34 -10.12
CA ASP A 178 -2.73 -2.49 -11.01
C ASP A 178 -1.64 -2.35 -12.11
N LEU A 179 -1.37 -3.44 -12.83
CA LEU A 179 -0.44 -3.45 -13.98
C LEU A 179 -1.24 -3.79 -15.23
N THR A 180 -1.46 -2.79 -16.07
CA THR A 180 -2.30 -2.90 -17.27
C THR A 180 -1.45 -2.99 -18.54
N LYS A 181 -2.11 -3.19 -19.68
CA LYS A 181 -1.47 -3.11 -20.99
C LYS A 181 -1.03 -1.67 -21.31
N GLU A 182 -1.80 -0.69 -20.88
CA GLU A 182 -1.54 0.73 -21.11
C GLU A 182 -0.21 1.18 -20.46
N TYR A 183 0.15 0.64 -19.28
CA TYR A 183 1.49 0.85 -18.71
C TYR A 183 2.61 0.47 -19.69
N VAL A 184 2.46 -0.67 -20.39
CA VAL A 184 3.44 -1.16 -21.37
C VAL A 184 3.40 -0.31 -22.64
N GLU A 185 2.23 0.13 -23.09
CA GLU A 185 2.09 1.02 -24.26
C GLU A 185 2.77 2.37 -23.99
N ILE A 186 2.48 3.01 -22.85
CA ILE A 186 3.11 4.29 -22.44
C ILE A 186 4.63 4.16 -22.42
N ASN A 187 5.16 3.14 -21.74
CA ASN A 187 6.61 3.01 -21.54
C ASN A 187 7.35 2.36 -22.71
N GLY A 188 6.66 1.59 -23.54
CA GLY A 188 7.22 0.92 -24.70
C GLY A 188 7.37 1.83 -25.92
N ASP A 189 6.43 2.77 -26.09
CA ASP A 189 6.36 3.65 -27.28
C ASP A 189 6.95 5.05 -27.06
N TYR A 190 7.53 5.33 -25.88
CA TYR A 190 8.00 6.66 -25.49
C TYR A 190 9.09 7.27 -26.39
N ARG A 191 9.69 6.48 -27.29
CA ARG A 191 10.72 6.92 -28.26
C ARG A 191 10.49 6.39 -29.69
N SER A 192 9.29 5.91 -29.99
CA SER A 192 8.85 5.47 -31.33
C SER A 192 8.40 6.62 -32.21
#